data_AF-A0A496WHD4-F1
#
_entry.id   AF-A0A496WHD4-F1
#
_cell.length_a   1.000
_cell.length_b   1.000
_cell.length_c   1.000
_cell.angle_alpha   90.00
_cell.angle_beta   90.00
_cell.angle_gamma   90.00
#
_symmetry.space_group_name_H-M   'P 1'
#
loop_
_entity.id
_entity.type
_entity.pdbx_description
1 polymer ?
#
loop_
_entity_poly.entity_id
_entity_poly.type
_entity_poly.pdbx_seq_one_letter_code
_entity_poly.pdbx_strand_id
1 'polypeptide(L)'
;MSEDETVDDPKSGSLMSHLFELRDRVLRMVISILVIFVCLFYWANDIYTYLAVPLTSHLPEGSSMIAIDVASPFLTPFKLVLMLSVFLSMPVILYQFWAFVAPG
;
A
#
# COMPACT_ATOMS: atom_id res chain seq x y z
N MET A 1 43.74 -11.23 32.66
CA MET A 1 42.72 -12.29 32.77
C MET A 1 41.37 -11.62 32.94
N SER A 2 40.69 -11.35 31.84
CA SER A 2 39.27 -11.04 31.70
C SER A 2 39.06 -10.89 30.20
N GLU A 3 39.18 -12.01 29.49
CA GLU A 3 38.62 -12.12 28.15
C GLU A 3 37.11 -11.89 28.31
N ASP A 4 36.65 -10.74 27.83
CA ASP A 4 35.24 -10.45 27.63
C ASP A 4 34.79 -11.33 26.44
N GLU A 5 34.55 -12.62 26.73
CA GLU A 5 33.80 -13.48 25.83
C GLU A 5 32.38 -12.93 25.76
N THR A 6 32.16 -12.01 24.83
CA THR A 6 30.82 -11.71 24.33
C THR A 6 30.30 -12.99 23.72
N VAL A 7 29.53 -13.74 24.51
CA VAL A 7 28.75 -14.90 24.07
C VAL A 7 27.82 -14.39 22.96
N ASP A 8 28.26 -14.56 21.72
CA ASP A 8 27.52 -14.18 20.52
C ASP A 8 26.35 -15.16 20.42
N ASP A 9 25.20 -14.77 21.00
CA ASP A 9 24.01 -15.63 21.03
C ASP A 9 23.54 -15.84 19.58
N PRO A 10 23.62 -17.06 19.03
CA PRO A 10 23.30 -17.32 17.62
C PRO A 10 21.83 -17.00 17.28
N LYS A 11 20.94 -16.85 18.28
CA LYS A 11 19.54 -16.43 18.08
C LYS A 11 19.41 -14.92 17.89
N SER A 12 20.29 -14.13 18.48
CA SER A 12 20.28 -12.67 18.35
C SER A 12 20.58 -12.24 16.90
N GLY A 13 21.54 -12.90 16.25
CA GLY A 13 21.82 -12.71 14.82
C GLY A 13 20.67 -13.13 13.90
N SER A 14 19.95 -14.21 14.26
CA SER A 14 18.83 -14.74 13.48
C SER A 14 17.60 -13.81 13.48
N LEU A 15 17.17 -13.34 14.66
CA LEU A 15 16.05 -12.39 14.74
C LEU A 15 16.39 -11.08 14.04
N MET A 16 17.59 -10.54 14.27
CA MET A 16 17.98 -9.27 13.66
C MET A 16 18.07 -9.38 12.12
N SER A 17 18.59 -10.50 11.60
CA SER A 17 18.57 -10.81 10.15
C SER A 17 17.15 -10.86 9.59
N HIS A 18 16.22 -11.53 10.28
CA HIS A 18 14.83 -11.64 9.84
C HIS A 18 14.10 -10.27 9.84
N LEU A 19 14.40 -9.39 10.81
CA LEU A 19 13.89 -8.01 10.80
C LEU A 19 14.44 -7.18 9.63
N PHE A 20 15.71 -7.33 9.29
CA PHE A 20 16.30 -6.65 8.12
C PHE A 20 15.66 -7.12 6.81
N GLU A 21 15.40 -8.43 6.71
CA GLU A 21 14.71 -9.00 5.57
C GLU A 21 13.28 -8.43 5.44
N LEU A 22 12.53 -8.39 6.54
CA LEU A 22 11.21 -7.77 6.58
C LEU A 22 11.25 -6.32 6.11
N ARG A 23 12.19 -5.52 6.61
CA ARG A 23 12.36 -4.11 6.22
C ARG A 23 12.55 -3.98 4.70
N ASP A 24 13.47 -4.73 4.13
CA ASP A 24 13.79 -4.64 2.71
C ASP A 24 12.64 -5.15 1.82
N ARG A 25 11.86 -6.12 2.31
CA ARG A 25 10.65 -6.61 1.63
C ARG A 25 9.53 -5.58 1.69
N VAL A 26 9.30 -4.97 2.84
CA VAL A 26 8.31 -3.90 3.04
C VAL A 26 8.64 -2.70 2.14
N LEU A 27 9.90 -2.28 2.08
CA LEU A 27 10.31 -1.20 1.19
C LEU A 27 10.01 -1.53 -0.28
N ARG A 28 10.32 -2.75 -0.73
CA ARG A 28 10.00 -3.20 -2.10
C ARG A 28 8.49 -3.21 -2.39
N MET A 29 7.66 -3.64 -1.44
CA MET A 29 6.20 -3.59 -1.58
C MET A 29 5.70 -2.14 -1.68
N VAL A 30 6.17 -1.26 -0.80
CA VAL A 30 5.81 0.16 -0.79
C VAL A 30 6.24 0.85 -2.08
N ILE A 31 7.47 0.60 -2.56
CA ILE A 31 7.96 1.15 -3.82
C ILE A 31 7.09 0.70 -4.99
N SER A 32 6.69 -0.58 -5.05
CA SER A 32 5.79 -1.09 -6.09
C SER A 32 4.44 -0.37 -6.09
N ILE A 33 3.82 -0.20 -4.92
CA ILE A 33 2.58 0.57 -4.76
C ILE A 33 2.78 2.00 -5.25
N LEU A 34 3.86 2.67 -4.81
CA LEU A 34 4.14 4.06 -5.18
C LEU A 34 4.38 4.25 -6.68
N VAL A 35 5.08 3.33 -7.34
CA VAL A 35 5.30 3.37 -8.79
C VAL A 35 3.96 3.29 -9.52
N ILE A 36 3.12 2.32 -9.17
CA ILE A 36 1.80 2.16 -9.79
C ILE A 36 0.91 3.36 -9.49
N PHE A 37 0.95 3.87 -8.25
CA PHE A 37 0.23 5.06 -7.83
C PHE A 37 0.62 6.28 -8.66
N VAL A 38 1.91 6.58 -8.81
CA VAL A 38 2.39 7.72 -9.62
C VAL A 38 1.95 7.59 -11.07
N CYS A 39 1.97 6.37 -11.64
CA CYS A 39 1.44 6.13 -12.98
C CYS A 39 -0.06 6.44 -13.08
N LEU A 40 -0.88 6.00 -12.12
CA LEU A 40 -2.34 6.22 -12.14
C LEU A 40 -2.76 7.63 -11.70
N PHE A 41 -1.92 8.33 -10.94
CA PHE A 41 -2.25 9.61 -10.31
C PHE A 41 -2.64 10.68 -11.33
N TYR A 42 -2.00 10.70 -12.49
CA TYR A 42 -2.35 11.63 -13.57
C TYR A 42 -3.81 11.48 -14.03
N TRP A 43 -4.33 10.25 -14.05
CA TRP A 43 -5.70 9.92 -14.47
C TRP A 43 -6.69 9.82 -13.30
N ALA A 44 -6.33 10.28 -12.10
CA ALA A 44 -7.15 10.06 -10.90
C ALA A 44 -8.57 10.63 -11.00
N ASN A 45 -8.71 11.81 -11.60
CA ASN A 45 -10.00 12.45 -11.80
C ASN A 45 -10.87 11.67 -12.79
N ASP A 46 -10.29 11.22 -13.92
CA ASP A 46 -11.02 10.45 -14.92
C ASP A 46 -11.53 9.14 -14.34
N ILE A 47 -10.66 8.40 -13.65
CA ILE A 47 -11.01 7.13 -12.98
C ILE A 47 -12.15 7.35 -11.97
N TYR A 48 -12.09 8.43 -11.19
CA TYR A 48 -13.15 8.79 -10.26
C TYR A 48 -14.46 9.08 -10.97
N THR A 49 -14.47 9.89 -12.04
CA THR A 49 -15.68 10.19 -12.80
C THR A 49 -16.31 8.93 -13.40
N TYR A 50 -15.50 8.02 -13.97
CA TYR A 50 -15.99 6.73 -14.49
C TYR A 50 -16.67 5.89 -13.42
N LEU A 51 -16.16 5.89 -12.18
CA LEU A 51 -16.76 5.15 -11.06
C LEU A 51 -17.94 5.88 -10.41
N ALA A 52 -17.94 7.21 -10.41
CA ALA A 52 -19.01 8.03 -9.84
C ALA A 52 -20.29 7.99 -10.67
N VAL A 53 -20.19 7.97 -12.01
CA VAL A 53 -21.34 7.91 -12.94
C VAL A 53 -22.34 6.78 -12.63
N PRO A 54 -21.93 5.50 -12.51
CA PRO A 54 -22.86 4.41 -12.20
C PRO A 54 -23.41 4.47 -10.77
N LEU A 55 -22.66 5.06 -9.82
CA LEU A 55 -23.14 5.23 -8.45
C LEU A 55 -24.25 6.29 -8.38
N THR A 56 -24.12 7.37 -9.15
CA THR A 56 -25.16 8.41 -9.28
C THR A 56 -26.41 7.95 -10.01
N SER A 57 -26.33 6.96 -10.91
CA SER A 57 -27.52 6.45 -11.62
C SER A 57 -28.43 5.53 -10.79
N HIS A 58 -27.97 5.08 -9.62
CA HIS A 58 -28.76 4.27 -8.69
C HIS A 58 -29.23 5.05 -7.45
N LEU A 59 -29.03 6.37 -7.42
CA LEU A 59 -29.49 7.25 -6.35
C LEU A 59 -30.90 7.80 -6.69
N PRO A 60 -31.87 7.81 -5.75
CA PRO A 60 -33.21 8.36 -5.97
C PRO A 60 -33.15 9.86 -6.29
N GLU A 61 -34.01 10.32 -7.21
CA GLU A 61 -34.10 11.73 -7.61
C GLU A 61 -34.43 12.63 -6.41
N GLY A 62 -33.54 13.58 -6.08
CA GLY A 62 -33.83 14.65 -5.12
C GLY A 62 -32.85 14.84 -3.96
N SER A 63 -31.78 14.05 -3.82
CA SER A 63 -30.76 14.32 -2.81
C SER A 63 -29.70 15.27 -3.37
N SER A 64 -29.74 16.54 -2.97
CA SER A 64 -28.63 17.45 -3.24
C SER A 64 -27.38 16.89 -2.57
N MET A 65 -26.33 16.66 -3.35
CA MET A 65 -24.99 16.38 -2.83
C MET A 65 -24.47 17.64 -2.11
N ILE A 66 -24.83 17.80 -0.84
CA ILE A 66 -24.15 18.73 0.05
C ILE A 66 -22.93 17.97 0.57
N ALA A 67 -21.79 18.20 -0.08
CA ALA A 67 -20.51 17.72 0.39
C ALA A 67 -20.21 18.37 1.76
N ILE A 68 -20.22 17.57 2.82
CA ILE A 68 -19.99 17.99 4.22
C ILE A 68 -18.51 18.38 4.45
N ASP A 69 -17.62 18.13 3.47
CA ASP A 69 -16.18 18.34 3.64
C ASP A 69 -15.53 19.00 2.40
N VAL A 70 -14.90 20.15 2.60
CA VAL A 70 -14.25 20.98 1.55
C VAL A 70 -13.06 20.29 0.89
N ALA A 71 -12.46 19.29 1.55
CA ALA A 71 -11.36 18.51 1.00
C ALA A 71 -11.80 17.33 0.12
N SER A 72 -13.10 16.98 0.12
CA SER A 72 -13.62 15.80 -0.58
C SER A 72 -13.35 15.76 -2.09
N PRO A 73 -13.36 16.87 -2.88
CA PRO A 73 -13.09 16.80 -4.31
C PRO A 73 -11.64 16.40 -4.63
N PHE A 74 -10.71 16.66 -3.70
CA PHE A 74 -9.30 16.37 -3.86
C PHE A 74 -8.92 15.00 -3.27
N LEU A 75 -9.38 14.72 -2.05
CA LEU A 75 -9.01 13.50 -1.34
C LEU A 75 -9.71 12.24 -1.89
N THR A 76 -10.91 12.37 -2.44
CA THR A 76 -11.66 11.20 -2.96
C THR A 76 -10.98 10.54 -4.16
N PRO A 77 -10.65 11.24 -5.25
CA PRO A 77 -9.92 10.64 -6.38
C PRO A 77 -8.54 10.13 -5.95
N PHE A 78 -7.84 10.85 -5.08
CA PHE A 78 -6.56 10.42 -4.52
C PHE A 78 -6.66 9.09 -3.76
N LYS A 79 -7.59 8.99 -2.81
CA LYS A 79 -7.81 7.78 -2.00
C LYS A 79 -8.20 6.58 -2.88
N LEU A 80 -8.99 6.84 -3.91
CA LEU A 80 -9.43 5.82 -4.85
C LEU A 80 -8.26 5.25 -5.66
N VAL A 81 -7.42 6.11 -6.24
CA VAL A 81 -6.22 5.66 -6.97
C VAL A 81 -5.21 4.98 -6.04
N LEU A 82 -5.05 5.46 -4.80
CA LEU A 82 -4.22 4.78 -3.82
C LEU A 82 -4.71 3.35 -3.56
N MET A 83 -6.00 3.17 -3.35
CA MET A 83 -6.58 1.84 -3.14
C MET A 83 -6.42 0.94 -4.38
N LEU A 84 -6.70 1.47 -5.57
CA LEU A 84 -6.43 0.78 -6.84
C LEU A 84 -4.97 0.38 -6.97
N SER A 85 -4.02 1.27 -6.67
CA SER A 85 -2.59 0.96 -6.77
C SER A 85 -2.17 -0.19 -5.86
N VAL A 86 -2.75 -0.28 -4.65
CA VAL A 86 -2.54 -1.42 -3.75
C VAL A 86 -3.08 -2.70 -4.38
N PHE A 87 -4.29 -2.68 -4.93
CA PHE A 87 -4.87 -3.83 -5.62
C PHE A 87 -4.03 -4.28 -6.82
N LEU A 88 -3.57 -3.36 -7.66
CA LEU A 88 -2.71 -3.69 -8.81
C LEU A 88 -1.34 -4.21 -8.36
N SER A 89 -0.83 -3.75 -7.22
CA SER A 89 0.45 -4.22 -6.65
C SER A 89 0.36 -5.59 -5.98
N MET A 90 -0.84 -6.18 -5.86
CA MET A 90 -1.08 -7.47 -5.19
C MET A 90 -0.12 -8.58 -5.62
N PRO A 91 0.20 -8.80 -6.91
CA PRO A 91 1.14 -9.84 -7.30
C PRO A 91 2.52 -9.68 -6.64
N VAL A 92 2.99 -8.45 -6.51
CA VAL A 92 4.27 -8.13 -5.86
C VAL A 92 4.14 -8.26 -4.34
N ILE A 93 3.06 -7.77 -3.75
CA ILE A 93 2.80 -7.91 -2.31
C ILE A 93 2.77 -9.39 -1.91
N LEU A 94 1.99 -10.20 -2.62
CA LEU A 94 1.88 -11.65 -2.35
C LEU A 94 3.23 -12.35 -2.52
N TYR A 95 3.98 -12.05 -3.58
CA TYR A 95 5.30 -12.63 -3.78
C TYR A 95 6.26 -12.29 -2.63
N GLN A 96 6.33 -11.01 -2.26
CA GLN A 96 7.22 -10.54 -1.21
C GLN A 96 6.84 -11.10 0.17
N PHE A 97 5.53 -11.22 0.43
CA PHE A 97 4.99 -11.83 1.64
C PHE A 97 5.26 -13.33 1.70
N TRP A 98 5.01 -14.08 0.62
CA TRP A 98 5.27 -15.52 0.58
C TRP A 98 6.74 -15.83 0.75
N ALA A 99 7.62 -15.09 0.07
CA ALA A 99 9.05 -15.30 0.17
C ALA A 99 9.62 -14.91 1.55
N PHE A 100 8.88 -14.19 2.41
CA PHE A 100 9.21 -13.99 3.82
C PHE A 100 8.76 -15.16 4.71
N VAL A 101 7.58 -15.73 4.43
CA VAL A 101 7.00 -16.83 5.23
C VAL A 101 7.68 -18.16 4.95
N ALA A 102 7.98 -18.44 3.68
CA ALA A 102 8.69 -19.63 3.22
C ALA A 102 9.96 -19.21 2.47
N PRO A 103 11.01 -18.78 3.19
CA PRO A 103 12.33 -18.65 2.59
C PRO A 103 12.80 -20.07 2.23
N GLY A 104 12.91 -20.35 0.94
CA GLY A 104 13.53 -21.58 0.43
C GLY A 104 15.04 -21.52 0.56
#